data_AF-A0A9W6WEL8-F1
#
_entry.id   AF-A0A9W6WEL8-F1
#
_cell.length_a   1.000
_cell.length_b   1.000
_cell.length_c   1.000
_cell.angle_alpha   90.00
_cell.angle_beta   90.00
_cell.angle_gamma   90.00
#
_symmetry.space_group_name_H-M   'P 1'
#
loop_
_entity.id
_entity.type
_entity.pdbx_description
1 polymer ?
#
loop_
_entity_poly.entity_id
_entity_poly.type
_entity_poly.pdbx_seq_one_letter_code
_entity_poly.pdbx_strand_id
1 'polypeptide(L)'
;MVLMERTLWTEHPFERFARGASLIAGPVLNAIGTFYWNDEGRHGVTGGVIAALSSVVWLYGLLGLWDRVRAAKPVIGVLGSLLAVSGCFGGISFGLQGFYEAAFGLDKEASLAHLAQHPAATPLVLWLPGVTFPMSVIALGLCLATLKKAPLWTAVTLVVAGAVFPISRIPRIEIIGHAADLLLLVPMVALGLALILSRPERETPPGTP
;
A
#
# COMPACT_ATOMS: atom_id res chain seq x y z
N MET A 1 -19.03 14.52 31.97
CA MET A 1 -17.90 15.46 32.13
C MET A 1 -16.64 14.61 31.97
N VAL A 2 -16.06 14.48 30.78
CA VAL A 2 -15.40 15.53 30.00
C VAL A 2 -15.89 15.50 28.55
N LEU A 3 -16.45 16.62 28.10
CA LEU A 3 -16.41 17.00 26.69
C LEU A 3 -14.91 17.11 26.32
N MET A 4 -14.40 16.16 25.55
CA MET A 4 -13.14 16.33 24.82
C MET A 4 -13.38 15.90 23.39
N GLU A 5 -13.60 16.92 22.55
CA GLU A 5 -13.30 16.96 21.12
C GLU A 5 -13.94 15.88 20.24
N ARG A 6 -15.27 15.88 20.20
CA ARG A 6 -16.00 15.61 18.96
C ARG A 6 -15.89 16.82 18.03
N THR A 7 -14.72 17.09 17.49
CA THR A 7 -14.50 17.96 16.31
C THR A 7 -13.00 18.04 16.12
N LEU A 8 -12.49 17.53 15.00
CA LEU A 8 -11.44 18.22 14.27
C LEU A 8 -11.32 17.74 12.82
N TRP A 9 -11.86 16.57 12.44
CA TRP A 9 -11.82 16.13 11.04
C TRP A 9 -13.06 15.32 10.65
N THR A 10 -14.18 16.00 10.36
CA THR A 10 -15.07 15.47 9.33
C THR A 10 -14.31 15.61 8.02
N GLU A 11 -13.58 14.56 7.62
CA GLU A 11 -12.81 14.55 6.37
C GLU A 11 -13.68 15.15 5.26
N HIS A 12 -13.16 16.15 4.55
CA HIS A 12 -13.92 16.83 3.50
C HIS A 12 -14.40 15.77 2.47
N PRO A 13 -15.62 15.87 1.90
CA PRO A 13 -16.12 14.85 0.97
C PRO A 13 -15.15 14.51 -0.16
N PHE A 14 -14.45 15.51 -0.67
CA PHE A 14 -13.39 15.33 -1.67
C PHE A 14 -12.19 14.54 -1.16
N GLU A 15 -11.73 14.78 0.08
CA GLU A 15 -10.63 14.03 0.68
C GLU A 15 -10.99 12.55 0.85
N ARG A 16 -12.21 12.25 1.32
CA ARG A 16 -12.71 10.87 1.41
C ARG A 16 -12.72 10.19 0.05
N PHE A 17 -13.24 10.89 -0.97
CA PHE A 17 -13.27 10.41 -2.34
C PHE A 17 -11.86 10.12 -2.86
N ALA A 18 -10.94 11.08 -2.72
CA ALA A 18 -9.57 10.93 -3.20
C ALA A 18 -8.82 9.78 -2.50
N ARG A 19 -8.95 9.64 -1.18
CA ARG A 19 -8.39 8.50 -0.41
C ARG A 19 -8.97 7.17 -0.89
N GLY A 20 -10.28 7.09 -1.08
CA GLY A 20 -10.95 5.88 -1.57
C GLY A 20 -10.58 5.54 -3.02
N ALA A 21 -10.48 6.54 -3.89
CA ALA A 21 -10.04 6.38 -5.27
C ALA A 21 -8.58 5.91 -5.33
N SER A 22 -7.71 6.44 -4.48
CA SER A 22 -6.32 5.98 -4.33
C SER A 22 -6.20 4.52 -3.89
N LEU A 23 -7.08 4.05 -2.99
CA LEU A 23 -7.14 2.62 -2.60
C LEU A 23 -7.58 1.71 -3.75
N ILE A 24 -8.20 2.23 -4.81
CA ILE A 24 -8.58 1.45 -5.98
C ILE A 24 -7.49 1.58 -7.05
N ALA A 25 -7.18 2.80 -7.45
CA ALA A 25 -6.27 3.10 -8.55
C ALA A 25 -4.85 2.57 -8.29
N GLY A 26 -4.33 2.70 -7.06
CA GLY A 26 -3.01 2.19 -6.67
C GLY A 26 -2.85 0.68 -6.96
N PRO A 27 -3.59 -0.20 -6.27
CA PRO A 27 -3.49 -1.64 -6.50
C PRO A 27 -3.85 -2.06 -7.94
N VAL A 28 -4.78 -1.36 -8.62
CA VAL A 28 -5.08 -1.62 -10.05
C VAL A 28 -3.85 -1.38 -10.91
N LEU A 29 -3.20 -0.22 -10.75
CA LEU A 29 -1.95 0.07 -11.46
C LEU A 29 -0.88 -0.95 -11.12
N ASN A 30 -0.75 -1.35 -9.84
CA ASN A 30 0.18 -2.40 -9.44
C ASN A 30 -0.06 -3.72 -10.18
N ALA A 31 -1.32 -4.18 -10.22
CA ALA A 31 -1.73 -5.39 -10.90
C ALA A 31 -1.46 -5.32 -12.41
N ILE A 32 -1.71 -4.18 -13.04
CA ILE A 32 -1.38 -3.92 -14.44
C ILE A 32 0.14 -4.00 -14.65
N GLY A 33 0.94 -3.43 -13.73
CA GLY A 33 2.39 -3.44 -13.79
C GLY A 33 3.00 -4.86 -13.84
N THR A 34 2.36 -5.84 -13.21
CA THR A 34 2.79 -7.25 -13.23
C THR A 34 2.63 -7.90 -14.60
N PHE A 35 1.67 -7.48 -15.44
CA PHE A 35 1.58 -7.95 -16.83
C PHE A 35 2.76 -7.49 -17.71
N TYR A 36 3.52 -6.50 -17.25
CA TYR A 36 4.73 -6.01 -17.90
C TYR A 36 6.01 -6.51 -17.23
N TRP A 37 5.92 -7.61 -16.48
CA TRP A 37 7.09 -8.36 -16.06
C TRP A 37 7.78 -8.98 -17.27
N ASN A 38 9.11 -9.00 -17.25
CA ASN A 38 9.90 -9.70 -18.26
C ASN A 38 9.98 -11.22 -17.95
N ASP A 39 10.64 -11.98 -18.82
CA ASP A 39 10.78 -13.44 -18.68
C ASP A 39 11.48 -13.88 -17.37
N GLU A 40 12.20 -12.98 -16.69
CA GLU A 40 12.82 -13.21 -15.38
C GLU A 40 11.92 -12.77 -14.20
N GLY A 41 10.67 -12.39 -14.47
CA GLY A 41 9.73 -11.85 -13.48
C GLY A 41 10.16 -10.51 -12.87
N ARG A 42 10.98 -9.74 -13.58
CA ARG A 42 11.41 -8.38 -13.19
C ARG A 42 10.53 -7.34 -13.82
N HIS A 43 10.48 -6.16 -13.21
CA HIS A 43 9.92 -4.99 -13.87
C HIS A 43 10.76 -4.63 -15.10
N GLY A 44 10.16 -4.64 -16.29
CA GLY A 44 10.72 -3.97 -17.47
C GLY A 44 10.52 -2.45 -17.41
N VAL A 45 10.82 -1.72 -18.50
CA VAL A 45 10.65 -0.25 -18.57
C VAL A 45 9.23 0.18 -18.17
N THR A 46 8.22 -0.37 -18.85
CA THR A 46 6.81 -0.03 -18.62
C THR A 46 6.34 -0.48 -17.23
N GLY A 47 6.64 -1.73 -16.85
CA GLY A 47 6.25 -2.28 -15.54
C GLY A 47 6.87 -1.50 -14.38
N GLY A 48 8.11 -1.03 -14.53
CA GLY A 48 8.83 -0.25 -13.51
C GLY A 48 8.22 1.13 -13.29
N VAL A 49 7.90 1.85 -14.36
CA VAL A 49 7.21 3.15 -14.29
C VAL A 49 5.83 3.00 -13.66
N ILE A 50 5.04 2.00 -14.09
CA ILE A 50 3.71 1.75 -13.55
C ILE A 50 3.80 1.42 -12.04
N ALA A 51 4.74 0.58 -11.62
CA ALA A 51 4.94 0.24 -10.21
C ALA A 51 5.31 1.47 -9.34
N ALA A 52 6.16 2.36 -9.86
CA ALA A 52 6.52 3.59 -9.16
C ALA A 52 5.32 4.54 -9.02
N LEU A 53 4.57 4.78 -10.10
CA LEU A 53 3.38 5.64 -10.07
C LEU A 53 2.26 5.05 -9.21
N SER A 54 2.05 3.74 -9.30
CA SER A 54 1.14 2.98 -8.43
C SER A 54 1.44 3.27 -6.96
N SER A 55 2.70 3.18 -6.55
CA SER A 55 3.12 3.40 -5.16
C SER A 55 2.81 4.82 -4.68
N VAL A 56 2.98 5.84 -5.53
CA VAL A 56 2.63 7.23 -5.21
C VAL A 56 1.12 7.38 -5.00
N VAL A 57 0.32 6.86 -5.93
CA VAL A 57 -1.15 6.96 -5.87
C VAL A 57 -1.70 6.20 -4.66
N TRP A 58 -1.20 5.00 -4.42
CA TRP A 58 -1.68 4.11 -3.36
C TRP A 58 -1.39 4.67 -1.97
N LEU A 59 -0.23 5.31 -1.79
CA LEU A 59 0.20 5.85 -0.50
C LEU A 59 -0.87 6.74 0.14
N TYR A 60 -1.51 7.61 -0.64
CA TYR A 60 -2.54 8.51 -0.12
C TYR A 60 -3.75 7.78 0.48
N GLY A 61 -4.18 6.69 -0.17
CA GLY A 61 -5.25 5.82 0.34
C GLY A 61 -4.83 5.09 1.62
N LEU A 62 -3.60 4.56 1.67
CA LEU A 62 -3.06 3.86 2.84
C LEU A 62 -2.95 4.78 4.06
N LEU A 63 -2.45 5.99 3.87
CA LEU A 63 -2.41 7.01 4.94
C LEU A 63 -3.80 7.29 5.48
N GLY A 64 -4.81 7.34 4.61
CA GLY A 64 -6.20 7.53 5.03
C GLY A 64 -6.78 6.38 5.88
N LEU A 65 -6.35 5.14 5.64
CA LEU A 65 -6.69 4.01 6.49
C LEU A 65 -5.95 4.05 7.83
N TRP A 66 -4.66 4.43 7.81
CA TRP A 66 -3.87 4.54 9.03
C TRP A 66 -4.30 5.71 9.93
N ASP A 67 -4.79 6.81 9.38
CA ASP A 67 -5.42 7.90 10.15
C ASP A 67 -6.64 7.40 10.93
N ARG A 68 -7.45 6.51 10.34
CA ARG A 68 -8.60 5.90 11.02
C ARG A 68 -8.17 4.96 12.14
N VAL A 69 -7.07 4.24 11.97
CA VAL A 69 -6.47 3.45 13.05
C VAL A 69 -5.93 4.38 14.14
N ARG A 70 -5.25 5.47 13.76
CA ARG A 70 -4.68 6.47 14.66
C ARG A 70 -5.74 7.10 15.56
N ALA A 71 -6.94 7.36 15.05
CA ALA A 71 -8.06 7.88 15.82
C ALA A 71 -8.45 6.99 17.03
N ALA A 72 -8.24 5.67 16.93
CA ALA A 72 -8.49 4.74 18.03
C ALA A 72 -7.21 4.30 18.78
N LYS A 73 -6.09 4.22 18.08
CA LYS A 73 -4.78 3.76 18.59
C LYS A 73 -3.66 4.66 18.04
N PRO A 74 -3.37 5.80 18.68
CA PRO A 74 -2.49 6.83 18.11
C PRO A 74 -1.09 6.34 17.74
N VAL A 75 -0.43 5.63 18.65
CA VAL A 75 0.94 5.12 18.43
C VAL A 75 0.99 4.13 17.27
N ILE A 76 0.06 3.17 17.23
CA ILE A 76 -0.01 2.16 16.17
C ILE A 76 -0.33 2.81 14.83
N GLY A 77 -1.24 3.78 14.80
CA GLY A 77 -1.57 4.53 13.58
C GLY A 77 -0.37 5.28 13.01
N VAL A 78 0.41 5.96 13.84
CA VAL A 78 1.63 6.67 13.40
C VAL A 78 2.69 5.70 12.88
N LEU A 79 2.98 4.62 13.61
CA LEU A 79 3.96 3.62 13.18
C LEU A 79 3.51 2.93 11.87
N GLY A 80 2.22 2.63 11.74
CA GLY A 80 1.64 2.07 10.53
C GLY A 80 1.77 2.99 9.31
N SER A 81 1.52 4.29 9.48
CA SER A 81 1.74 5.30 8.44
C SER A 81 3.21 5.37 8.02
N LEU A 82 4.15 5.33 8.96
CA LEU A 82 5.58 5.32 8.65
C LEU A 82 5.98 4.06 7.86
N LEU A 83 5.44 2.90 8.23
CA LEU A 83 5.62 1.66 7.46
C LEU A 83 5.03 1.78 6.05
N ALA A 84 3.86 2.41 5.89
CA ALA A 84 3.25 2.61 4.57
C ALA A 84 4.09 3.54 3.68
N VAL A 85 4.58 4.66 4.23
CA VAL A 85 5.46 5.61 3.52
C VAL A 85 6.76 4.92 3.10
N SER A 86 7.42 4.24 4.02
CA SER A 86 8.64 3.48 3.74
C SER A 86 8.38 2.38 2.71
N GLY A 87 7.26 1.67 2.81
CA GLY A 87 6.88 0.61 1.89
C GLY A 87 6.64 1.10 0.47
N CYS A 88 5.89 2.20 0.32
CA CYS A 88 5.66 2.82 -0.98
C CYS A 88 6.94 3.41 -1.56
N PHE A 89 7.84 3.95 -0.74
CA PHE A 89 9.19 4.32 -1.18
C PHE A 89 9.94 3.09 -1.74
N GLY A 90 9.88 1.94 -1.07
CA GLY A 90 10.44 0.69 -1.60
C GLY A 90 9.85 0.28 -2.95
N GLY A 91 8.52 0.40 -3.10
CA GLY A 91 7.85 0.16 -4.39
C GLY A 91 8.33 1.08 -5.51
N ILE A 92 8.54 2.37 -5.22
CA ILE A 92 9.15 3.33 -6.16
C ILE A 92 10.57 2.91 -6.49
N SER A 93 11.40 2.60 -5.49
CA SER A 93 12.80 2.26 -5.69
C SER A 93 12.99 0.98 -6.52
N PHE A 94 12.22 -0.09 -6.25
CA PHE A 94 12.25 -1.30 -7.07
C PHE A 94 11.66 -1.09 -8.48
N GLY A 95 10.64 -0.26 -8.62
CA GLY A 95 10.10 0.13 -9.93
C GLY A 95 11.13 0.86 -10.78
N LEU A 96 11.82 1.85 -10.19
CA LEU A 96 12.90 2.59 -10.85
C LEU A 96 14.13 1.72 -11.13
N GLN A 97 14.46 0.78 -10.24
CA GLN A 97 15.51 -0.20 -10.50
C GLN A 97 15.20 -0.99 -11.79
N GLY A 98 14.00 -1.55 -11.91
CA GLY A 98 13.61 -2.29 -13.12
C GLY A 98 13.58 -1.41 -14.38
N PHE A 99 13.12 -0.16 -14.24
CA PHE A 99 13.20 0.82 -15.33
C PHE A 99 14.62 1.03 -15.83
N TYR A 100 15.57 1.34 -14.93
CA TYR A 100 16.96 1.62 -15.31
C TYR A 100 17.67 0.37 -15.83
N GLU A 101 17.45 -0.79 -15.21
CA GLU A 101 18.01 -2.06 -15.70
C GLU A 101 17.58 -2.32 -17.14
N ALA A 102 16.28 -2.22 -17.42
CA ALA A 102 15.77 -2.46 -18.76
C ALA A 102 16.19 -1.36 -19.77
N ALA A 103 16.20 -0.09 -19.36
CA ALA A 103 16.60 1.02 -20.22
C ALA A 103 18.08 0.97 -20.61
N PHE A 104 18.94 0.43 -19.74
CA PHE A 104 20.38 0.29 -19.98
C PHE A 104 20.80 -1.12 -20.41
N GLY A 105 19.86 -2.06 -20.57
CA GLY A 105 20.17 -3.44 -20.97
C GLY A 105 21.00 -4.20 -19.94
N LEU A 106 20.87 -3.87 -18.65
CA LEU A 106 21.55 -4.57 -17.56
C LEU A 106 20.79 -5.84 -17.21
N ASP A 107 21.49 -6.97 -17.24
CA ASP A 107 20.97 -8.22 -16.71
C ASP A 107 20.98 -8.23 -15.16
N LYS A 108 20.41 -9.28 -14.59
CA LYS A 108 20.32 -9.47 -13.13
C LYS A 108 21.69 -9.52 -12.45
N GLU A 109 22.65 -10.23 -13.03
CA GLU A 109 23.95 -10.47 -12.40
C GLU A 109 24.78 -9.19 -12.39
N ALA A 110 24.83 -8.48 -13.52
CA ALA A 110 25.48 -7.18 -13.64
C ALA A 110 24.87 -6.17 -12.68
N SER A 111 23.54 -6.09 -12.61
CA SER A 111 22.86 -5.18 -11.67
C SER A 111 23.22 -5.47 -10.21
N LEU A 112 23.18 -6.74 -9.80
CA LEU A 112 23.56 -7.13 -8.44
C LEU A 112 25.04 -6.85 -8.14
N ALA A 113 25.93 -7.06 -9.11
CA ALA A 113 27.35 -6.73 -8.98
C ALA A 113 27.57 -5.22 -8.78
N HIS A 114 26.83 -4.36 -9.50
CA HIS A 114 26.87 -2.91 -9.30
C HIS A 114 26.30 -2.49 -7.94
N LEU A 115 25.16 -3.06 -7.54
CA LEU A 115 24.56 -2.77 -6.22
C LEU A 115 25.47 -3.21 -5.06
N ALA A 116 26.25 -4.28 -5.23
CA ALA A 116 27.20 -4.76 -4.23
C ALA A 116 28.37 -3.79 -4.00
N GLN A 117 28.65 -2.88 -4.94
CA GLN A 117 29.65 -1.82 -4.77
C GLN A 117 29.17 -0.72 -3.79
N HIS A 118 27.88 -0.72 -3.43
CA HIS A 118 27.26 0.24 -2.52
C HIS A 118 26.57 -0.44 -1.33
N PRO A 119 27.31 -1.18 -0.48
CA PRO A 119 26.74 -2.08 0.53
C PRO A 119 25.92 -1.38 1.63
N ALA A 120 26.15 -0.08 1.86
CA ALA A 120 25.35 0.71 2.80
C ALA A 120 24.08 1.30 2.13
N ALA A 121 24.19 1.81 0.90
CA ALA A 121 23.09 2.49 0.23
C ALA A 121 22.03 1.51 -0.30
N THR A 122 22.46 0.36 -0.86
CA THR A 122 21.59 -0.64 -1.45
C THR A 122 20.51 -1.15 -0.48
N PRO A 123 20.83 -1.59 0.76
CA PRO A 123 19.80 -2.02 1.70
C PRO A 123 18.88 -0.88 2.16
N LEU A 124 19.39 0.34 2.30
CA LEU A 124 18.61 1.50 2.74
C LEU A 124 17.57 1.94 1.72
N VAL A 125 17.88 1.82 0.43
CA VAL A 125 16.99 2.25 -0.66
C VAL A 125 16.06 1.13 -1.11
N LEU A 126 16.52 -0.12 -1.12
CA LEU A 126 15.76 -1.23 -1.68
C LEU A 126 15.21 -2.16 -0.59
N TRP A 127 16.07 -2.75 0.24
CA TRP A 127 15.68 -3.93 1.01
C TRP A 127 14.88 -3.60 2.27
N LEU A 128 15.34 -2.61 3.05
CA LEU A 128 14.65 -2.15 4.25
C LEU A 128 13.28 -1.53 3.90
N PRO A 129 13.17 -0.62 2.90
CA PRO A 129 11.85 -0.16 2.43
C PRO A 129 11.00 -1.28 1.82
N GLY A 130 11.62 -2.24 1.13
CA GLY A 130 10.90 -3.35 0.51
C GLY A 130 10.10 -4.21 1.48
N VAL A 131 10.63 -4.47 2.68
CA VAL A 131 9.93 -5.27 3.70
C VAL A 131 8.85 -4.49 4.44
N THR A 132 8.90 -3.15 4.47
CA THR A 132 7.95 -2.35 5.26
C THR A 132 6.57 -2.28 4.62
N PHE A 133 6.45 -2.42 3.29
CA PHE A 133 5.15 -2.50 2.61
C PHE A 133 4.30 -3.69 3.10
N PRO A 134 4.74 -4.97 2.95
CA PRO A 134 3.96 -6.10 3.42
C PRO A 134 3.71 -6.06 4.94
N MET A 135 4.67 -5.58 5.73
CA MET A 135 4.47 -5.38 7.17
C MET A 135 3.36 -4.36 7.46
N SER A 136 3.30 -3.25 6.72
CA SER A 136 2.21 -2.27 6.84
C SER A 136 0.86 -2.91 6.52
N VAL A 137 0.76 -3.66 5.42
CA VAL A 137 -0.49 -4.31 5.02
C VAL A 137 -0.95 -5.36 6.05
N ILE A 138 -0.04 -6.19 6.57
CA ILE A 138 -0.34 -7.17 7.63
C ILE A 138 -0.83 -6.45 8.89
N ALA A 139 -0.07 -5.44 9.35
CA ALA A 139 -0.41 -4.69 10.55
C ALA A 139 -1.77 -3.98 10.41
N LEU A 140 -2.06 -3.45 9.21
CA LEU A 140 -3.34 -2.82 8.90
C LEU A 140 -4.49 -3.83 8.99
N GLY A 141 -4.34 -5.01 8.37
CA GLY A 141 -5.34 -6.09 8.46
C GLY A 141 -5.63 -6.49 9.91
N LEU A 142 -4.59 -6.69 10.73
CA LEU A 142 -4.73 -6.99 12.16
C LEU A 142 -5.43 -5.86 12.92
N CYS A 143 -5.09 -4.60 12.63
CA CYS A 143 -5.75 -3.44 13.26
C CYS A 143 -7.23 -3.35 12.88
N LEU A 144 -7.58 -3.57 11.61
CA LEU A 144 -8.97 -3.54 11.14
C LEU A 144 -9.82 -4.64 11.78
N ALA A 145 -9.26 -5.86 11.95
CA ALA A 145 -9.92 -6.94 12.66
C ALA A 145 -10.12 -6.62 14.15
N THR A 146 -9.06 -6.19 14.85
CA THR A 146 -9.13 -5.92 16.30
C THR A 146 -10.03 -4.74 16.64
N LEU A 147 -10.04 -3.71 15.80
CA LEU A 147 -10.89 -2.53 15.99
C LEU A 147 -12.31 -2.73 15.44
N LYS A 148 -12.59 -3.85 14.77
CA LYS A 148 -13.86 -4.14 14.09
C LYS A 148 -14.29 -3.02 13.13
N LYS A 149 -13.31 -2.42 12.43
CA LYS A 149 -13.51 -1.28 11.50
C LYS A 149 -13.78 -1.72 10.06
N ALA A 150 -13.61 -3.01 9.77
CA ALA A 150 -13.92 -3.63 8.49
C ALA A 150 -14.48 -5.04 8.71
N PRO A 151 -15.18 -5.63 7.72
CA PRO A 151 -15.53 -7.04 7.75
C PRO A 151 -14.30 -7.93 7.96
N LEU A 152 -14.48 -9.04 8.69
CA LEU A 152 -13.37 -9.95 9.02
C LEU A 152 -12.68 -10.50 7.76
N TRP A 153 -13.44 -10.79 6.71
CA TRP A 153 -12.88 -11.27 5.44
C TRP A 153 -11.86 -10.28 4.87
N THR A 154 -12.15 -8.96 4.89
CA THR A 154 -11.26 -7.92 4.37
C THR A 154 -9.95 -7.90 5.15
N ALA A 155 -10.04 -7.97 6.48
CA ALA A 155 -8.87 -7.98 7.36
C ALA A 155 -8.00 -9.23 7.16
N VAL A 156 -8.62 -10.41 7.08
CA VAL A 156 -7.90 -11.68 6.84
C VAL A 156 -7.25 -11.67 5.46
N THR A 157 -7.96 -11.24 4.42
CA THR A 157 -7.40 -11.15 3.06
C THR A 157 -6.18 -10.22 3.03
N LEU A 158 -6.20 -9.07 3.72
CA LEU A 158 -5.03 -8.18 3.81
C LEU A 158 -3.83 -8.85 4.48
N VAL A 159 -4.04 -9.58 5.58
CA VAL A 159 -2.96 -10.31 6.26
C VAL A 159 -2.34 -11.35 5.33
N VAL A 160 -3.19 -12.13 4.65
CA VAL A 160 -2.73 -13.13 3.68
C VAL A 160 -2.01 -12.45 2.51
N ALA A 161 -2.55 -11.36 1.98
CA ALA A 161 -1.97 -10.61 0.87
C ALA A 161 -0.57 -10.09 1.21
N GLY A 162 -0.38 -9.50 2.40
CA GLY A 162 0.92 -9.03 2.84
C GLY A 162 1.94 -10.15 3.05
N ALA A 163 1.50 -11.36 3.42
CA ALA A 163 2.38 -12.53 3.50
C ALA A 163 2.74 -13.10 2.11
N VAL A 164 1.76 -13.19 1.20
CA VAL A 164 1.94 -13.71 -0.17
C VAL A 164 2.76 -12.75 -1.04
N PHE A 165 2.70 -11.44 -0.78
CA PHE A 165 3.44 -10.44 -1.55
C PHE A 165 4.95 -10.73 -1.64
N PRO A 166 5.74 -10.82 -0.55
CA PRO A 166 7.16 -11.16 -0.66
C PRO A 166 7.40 -12.57 -1.24
N ILE A 167 6.50 -13.53 -0.98
CA ILE A 167 6.56 -14.88 -1.57
C ILE A 167 6.44 -14.81 -3.10
N SER A 168 5.72 -13.83 -3.64
CA SER A 168 5.65 -13.61 -5.08
C SER A 168 6.86 -12.86 -5.64
N ARG A 169 7.35 -11.84 -4.92
CA ARG A 169 8.33 -10.86 -5.45
C ARG A 169 9.79 -11.30 -5.29
N ILE A 170 10.11 -12.04 -4.23
CA ILE A 170 11.49 -12.52 -4.00
C ILE A 170 11.88 -13.60 -5.04
N PRO A 171 11.11 -14.69 -5.20
CA PRO A 171 11.42 -15.70 -6.22
C PRO A 171 10.95 -15.29 -7.63
N ARG A 172 10.16 -14.21 -7.76
CA ARG A 172 9.66 -13.66 -9.04
C ARG A 172 8.84 -14.65 -9.86
N ILE A 173 7.94 -15.36 -9.20
CA ILE A 173 7.05 -16.33 -9.84
C ILE A 173 5.80 -15.59 -10.33
N GLU A 174 5.67 -15.43 -11.65
CA GLU A 174 4.64 -14.60 -12.31
C GLU A 174 3.21 -14.91 -11.84
N ILE A 175 2.80 -16.19 -11.85
CA ILE A 175 1.45 -16.59 -11.45
C ILE A 175 1.15 -16.25 -9.99
N ILE A 176 2.15 -16.36 -9.11
CA ILE A 176 2.02 -15.96 -7.69
C ILE A 176 2.00 -14.44 -7.59
N GLY A 177 2.69 -13.72 -8.48
CA GLY A 177 2.63 -12.26 -8.62
C GLY A 177 1.22 -11.77 -8.88
N HIS A 178 0.55 -12.32 -9.91
CA HIS A 178 -0.84 -11.99 -10.20
C HIS A 178 -1.79 -12.35 -9.05
N ALA A 179 -1.59 -13.52 -8.41
CA ALA A 179 -2.39 -13.91 -7.25
C ALA A 179 -2.20 -12.94 -6.07
N ALA A 180 -0.97 -12.52 -5.79
CA ALA A 180 -0.66 -11.53 -4.75
C ALA A 180 -1.33 -10.18 -5.03
N ASP A 181 -1.30 -9.73 -6.29
CA ASP A 181 -1.94 -8.49 -6.71
C ASP A 181 -3.45 -8.54 -6.56
N LEU A 182 -4.09 -9.65 -6.91
CA LEU A 182 -5.52 -9.83 -6.70
C LEU A 182 -5.88 -9.86 -5.21
N LEU A 183 -5.08 -10.54 -4.38
CA LEU A 183 -5.27 -10.58 -2.94
C LEU A 183 -5.12 -9.20 -2.29
N LEU A 184 -4.29 -8.31 -2.85
CA LEU A 184 -4.21 -6.92 -2.42
C LEU A 184 -5.37 -6.09 -2.97
N LEU A 185 -5.69 -6.23 -4.26
CA LEU A 185 -6.69 -5.43 -4.96
C LEU A 185 -8.09 -5.60 -4.37
N VAL A 186 -8.55 -6.84 -4.16
CA VAL A 186 -9.92 -7.14 -3.71
C VAL A 186 -10.29 -6.44 -2.40
N PRO A 187 -9.54 -6.58 -1.28
CA PRO A 187 -9.88 -5.90 -0.05
C PRO A 187 -9.71 -4.37 -0.15
N MET A 188 -8.75 -3.88 -0.94
CA MET A 188 -8.54 -2.44 -1.12
C MET A 188 -9.68 -1.80 -1.91
N VAL A 189 -10.22 -2.47 -2.93
CA VAL A 189 -11.42 -2.04 -3.65
C VAL A 189 -12.61 -1.96 -2.71
N ALA A 190 -12.84 -2.98 -1.88
CA ALA A 190 -13.94 -2.96 -0.94
C ALA A 190 -13.82 -1.82 0.08
N LEU A 191 -12.62 -1.58 0.62
CA LEU A 191 -12.37 -0.45 1.52
C LEU A 191 -12.51 0.90 0.82
N GLY A 192 -11.97 1.04 -0.39
CA GLY A 192 -12.06 2.25 -1.20
C GLY A 192 -13.50 2.61 -1.55
N LEU A 193 -14.30 1.63 -1.98
CA LEU A 193 -15.73 1.82 -2.22
C LEU A 193 -16.49 2.18 -0.94
N ALA A 194 -16.18 1.53 0.19
CA ALA A 194 -16.79 1.88 1.47
C ALA A 194 -16.50 3.34 1.85
N LEU A 195 -15.29 3.83 1.62
CA LEU A 195 -14.92 5.24 1.86
C LEU A 195 -15.67 6.21 0.96
N ILE A 196 -15.76 5.91 -0.34
CA ILE A 196 -16.43 6.77 -1.33
C ILE A 196 -17.93 6.84 -1.06
N LEU A 197 -18.55 5.70 -0.72
CA LEU A 197 -20.00 5.58 -0.56
C LEU A 197 -20.49 5.97 0.84
N SER A 198 -19.58 6.17 1.80
CA SER A 198 -19.94 6.59 3.16
C SER A 198 -20.58 7.98 3.15
N ARG A 199 -21.82 8.06 3.66
CA ARG A 199 -22.51 9.33 3.86
C ARG A 199 -21.86 10.09 5.02
N PRO A 200 -21.71 11.43 4.93
CA PRO A 200 -21.34 12.23 6.08
C PRO A 200 -22.36 11.98 7.19
N GLU A 201 -21.88 11.69 8.39
CA GLU A 201 -22.73 11.53 9.57
C GLU A 201 -23.52 12.84 9.72
N ARG A 202 -24.85 12.78 9.65
CA ARG A 202 -25.68 13.98 9.87
C ARG A 202 -25.38 14.45 11.29
N GLU A 203 -24.88 15.67 11.44
CA GLU A 203 -24.87 16.33 12.74
C GLU A 203 -26.31 16.33 13.24
N THR A 204 -26.61 15.50 14.25
CA THR A 204 -27.82 15.69 15.06
C THR A 204 -27.74 17.11 15.61
N PRO A 205 -28.69 18.00 15.27
CA PRO A 205 -28.70 19.35 15.80
C PRO A 205 -28.61 19.28 17.33
N PRO A 206 -27.80 20.12 17.97
CA PRO A 206 -27.76 20.18 19.42
C PRO A 206 -29.14 20.65 19.93
N GLY A 207 -29.89 19.71 20.51
CA GLY A 207 -31.15 19.98 21.18
C GLY A 207 -32.37 20.09 20.26
N THR A 208 -33.15 19.02 20.20
CA THR A 208 -34.60 19.18 20.30
C THR A 208 -34.99 18.68 21.70
N PRO A 209 -35.66 19.50 22.52
CA PRO A 209 -36.02 19.18 23.91
C PRO A 209 -36.89 17.93 24.03
#